data_AF-A0A3D0P9G4-F1
#
_entry.id   AF-A0A3D0P9G4-F1
#
_cell.length_a   1.000
_cell.length_b   1.000
_cell.length_c   1.000
_cell.angle_alpha   90.00
_cell.angle_beta   90.00
_cell.angle_gamma   90.00
#
_symmetry.space_group_name_H-M   'P 1'
#
loop_
_entity.id
_entity.type
_entity.pdbx_description
1 polymer ?
#
loop_
_entity_poly.entity_id
_entity_poly.type
_entity_poly.pdbx_seq_one_letter_code
_entity_poly.pdbx_strand_id
1 'polypeptide(L)'
;VADYGIWERGDKGNNGAPERNASSIGLVKAALEASSGLDPFGPHGDGRHTLWVPPDAVLRLRRALEALLPRESASKEVDSGCLAVIGYPSWGVEGEELRARTQASIHRELGGRYGYSRFRRDGHQTVVEDSTRLHYEPEELACFEGIECQWPLFLAFELVTACMEERWQQAEDLDQRLQQLAVQRGEDLLLPELYRVPASAVAAERQTPGSQPREPNDNVPLLWSQSLWLLGQLLIGRWITPQELDPCGRRLPRRPGCQRVRLALVPGDAAVAAGLSREGLPIVTPGDGDVGIESSHRLAQALALLGRCESLGLSGPPEGATATLAVARLYRCGEQLTAFLPPVLEESTFYLADDPEQLADALLGELRLLQRHWLADGEPLLLVPIAAAPFARRREQVLELARTLASGSFGGVEVQLGTLADHISAAACEAVALPALPPAVPLPAVPLQLAQASGHRSLTVDREQELELESTTPLDLAAQLWGSTSLREQAELLEQLQLRLGASAQLQAPDQALPVPVTQMVEAVYRRSLEAGDWEPVRRCAGLL
;
A
#
# COMPACT_ATOMS: atom_id res chain seq x y z
N VAL A 1 -8.33 6.68 1.48
CA VAL A 1 -9.27 7.79 1.29
C VAL A 1 -9.84 8.14 2.66
N ALA A 2 -10.16 9.40 2.93
CA ALA A 2 -10.86 9.79 4.15
C ALA A 2 -12.37 9.64 3.94
N ASP A 3 -13.10 9.19 4.94
CA ASP A 3 -14.55 8.96 4.90
C ASP A 3 -15.22 9.39 6.22
N TYR A 4 -16.52 9.15 6.33
CA TYR A 4 -17.31 9.48 7.51
C TYR A 4 -17.36 8.37 8.58
N GLY A 5 -16.65 7.26 8.36
CA GLY A 5 -16.64 6.10 9.25
C GLY A 5 -17.99 5.39 9.34
N ILE A 6 -18.04 4.32 10.12
CA ILE A 6 -19.26 3.50 10.31
C ILE A 6 -20.42 4.25 10.99
N TRP A 7 -20.12 5.38 11.63
CA TRP A 7 -21.09 6.24 12.32
C TRP A 7 -21.54 7.45 11.51
N GLU A 8 -21.08 7.58 10.26
CA GLU A 8 -21.45 8.68 9.35
C GLU A 8 -21.12 10.08 9.91
N ARG A 9 -20.06 10.21 10.73
CA ARG A 9 -19.65 11.46 11.39
C ARG A 9 -18.32 12.03 10.90
N GLY A 10 -17.41 11.20 10.42
CA GLY A 10 -16.05 11.62 10.10
C GLY A 10 -15.32 12.00 11.39
N ASP A 11 -15.06 13.28 11.61
CA ASP A 11 -14.49 13.81 12.84
C ASP A 11 -15.35 13.55 14.11
N LYS A 12 -14.71 13.43 15.27
CA LYS A 12 -15.36 13.20 16.58
C LYS A 12 -16.34 14.30 16.98
N GLY A 13 -16.05 15.56 16.63
CA GLY A 13 -16.96 16.70 16.81
C GLY A 13 -18.12 16.71 15.82
N ASN A 14 -18.16 15.75 14.90
CA ASN A 14 -19.13 15.66 13.82
C ASN A 14 -19.21 17.00 13.06
N ASN A 15 -18.08 17.59 12.68
CA ASN A 15 -18.01 18.90 12.01
C ASN A 15 -18.07 18.81 10.47
N GLY A 16 -18.39 17.65 9.92
CA GLY A 16 -18.46 17.39 8.49
C GLY A 16 -17.11 17.08 7.81
N ALA A 17 -16.00 17.03 8.57
CA ALA A 17 -14.70 16.66 8.03
C ALA A 17 -14.52 15.13 7.99
N PRO A 18 -14.19 14.52 6.83
CA PRO A 18 -13.89 13.10 6.76
C PRO A 18 -12.50 12.78 7.34
N GLU A 19 -12.34 11.57 7.86
CA GLU A 19 -11.07 11.09 8.43
C GLU A 19 -10.69 9.71 7.89
N ARG A 20 -9.46 9.27 8.15
CA ARG A 20 -9.04 7.89 7.87
C ARG A 20 -9.50 7.02 9.04
N ASN A 21 -10.63 6.35 8.86
CA ASN A 21 -11.28 5.51 9.88
C ASN A 21 -10.77 4.06 9.79
N ALA A 22 -10.27 3.50 10.89
CA ALA A 22 -9.75 2.15 10.96
C ALA A 22 -10.85 1.11 10.66
N SER A 23 -12.08 1.34 11.15
CA SER A 23 -13.27 0.56 10.81
C SER A 23 -13.46 0.38 9.31
N SER A 24 -13.35 1.47 8.56
CA SER A 24 -13.58 1.49 7.10
C SER A 24 -12.38 0.90 6.35
N ILE A 25 -11.16 1.23 6.76
CA ILE A 25 -9.93 0.64 6.17
C ILE A 25 -9.93 -0.88 6.34
N GLY A 26 -10.33 -1.38 7.52
CA GLY A 26 -10.41 -2.82 7.82
C GLY A 26 -11.43 -3.55 6.97
N LEU A 27 -12.62 -2.98 6.82
CA LEU A 27 -13.66 -3.54 5.96
C LEU A 27 -13.27 -3.52 4.47
N VAL A 28 -12.69 -2.41 3.99
CA VAL A 28 -12.20 -2.32 2.59
C VAL A 28 -11.08 -3.32 2.33
N LYS A 29 -10.11 -3.44 3.25
CA LYS A 29 -9.05 -4.46 3.15
C LYS A 29 -9.65 -5.86 3.04
N ALA A 30 -10.61 -6.18 3.90
CA ALA A 30 -11.25 -7.49 3.89
C ALA A 30 -12.03 -7.76 2.61
N ALA A 31 -12.77 -6.77 2.11
CA ALA A 31 -13.50 -6.88 0.85
C ALA A 31 -12.55 -7.09 -0.33
N LEU A 32 -11.45 -6.34 -0.41
CA LEU A 32 -10.45 -6.49 -1.46
C LEU A 32 -9.82 -7.90 -1.42
N GLU A 33 -9.35 -8.33 -0.27
CA GLU A 33 -8.76 -9.67 -0.11
C GLU A 33 -9.77 -10.80 -0.42
N ALA A 34 -11.05 -10.65 -0.03
CA ALA A 34 -12.09 -11.63 -0.34
C ALA A 34 -12.51 -11.62 -1.82
N SER A 35 -12.41 -10.47 -2.49
CA SER A 35 -12.72 -10.34 -3.92
C SER A 35 -11.59 -10.83 -4.83
N SER A 36 -10.36 -10.87 -4.36
CA SER A 36 -9.21 -11.24 -5.18
C SER A 36 -9.33 -12.68 -5.69
N GLY A 37 -9.34 -12.86 -7.01
CA GLY A 37 -9.52 -14.16 -7.67
C GLY A 37 -10.97 -14.61 -7.80
N LEU A 38 -11.94 -13.83 -7.32
CA LEU A 38 -13.36 -14.14 -7.46
C LEU A 38 -13.80 -14.00 -8.92
N ASP A 39 -14.43 -15.04 -9.46
CA ASP A 39 -15.18 -14.96 -10.71
C ASP A 39 -16.62 -14.46 -10.41
N PRO A 40 -17.02 -13.28 -10.91
CA PRO A 40 -18.34 -12.70 -10.60
C PRO A 40 -19.49 -13.50 -11.22
N PHE A 41 -19.22 -14.42 -12.15
CA PHE A 41 -20.23 -15.36 -12.68
C PHE A 41 -20.44 -16.58 -11.76
N GLY A 42 -19.70 -16.68 -10.65
CA GLY A 42 -19.91 -17.66 -9.59
C GLY A 42 -19.85 -19.11 -10.13
N PRO A 43 -20.84 -19.96 -9.82
CA PRO A 43 -20.88 -21.35 -10.32
C PRO A 43 -20.90 -21.50 -11.84
N HIS A 44 -21.19 -20.43 -12.59
CA HIS A 44 -21.20 -20.41 -14.05
C HIS A 44 -19.92 -19.79 -14.66
N GLY A 45 -19.02 -19.30 -13.82
CA GLY A 45 -17.72 -18.78 -14.24
C GLY A 45 -16.81 -19.88 -14.75
N ASP A 46 -15.99 -19.55 -15.74
CA ASP A 46 -14.94 -20.43 -16.27
C ASP A 46 -13.54 -20.00 -15.81
N GLY A 47 -13.46 -19.05 -14.88
CA GLY A 47 -12.21 -18.53 -14.32
C GLY A 47 -11.50 -17.55 -15.26
N ARG A 48 -12.07 -17.19 -16.42
CA ARG A 48 -11.46 -16.22 -17.34
C ARG A 48 -11.68 -14.77 -16.93
N HIS A 49 -12.70 -14.51 -16.12
CA HIS A 49 -13.08 -13.18 -15.68
C HIS A 49 -12.96 -13.09 -14.17
N THR A 50 -11.74 -12.90 -13.66
CA THR A 50 -11.52 -12.78 -12.21
C THR A 50 -11.33 -11.34 -11.80
N LEU A 51 -11.78 -11.00 -10.61
CA LEU A 51 -11.44 -9.74 -9.96
C LEU A 51 -9.99 -9.78 -9.50
N TRP A 52 -9.17 -8.90 -10.04
CA TRP A 52 -7.78 -8.76 -9.65
C TRP A 52 -7.61 -7.59 -8.68
N VAL A 53 -6.88 -7.84 -7.59
CA VAL A 53 -6.55 -6.82 -6.59
C VAL A 53 -5.04 -6.66 -6.54
N PRO A 54 -4.50 -5.44 -6.70
CA PRO A 54 -3.08 -5.18 -6.58
C PRO A 54 -2.57 -5.57 -5.17
N PRO A 55 -1.54 -6.43 -5.05
CA PRO A 55 -0.99 -6.84 -3.75
C PRO A 55 -0.56 -5.65 -2.87
N ASP A 56 0.02 -4.62 -3.49
CA ASP A 56 0.47 -3.42 -2.79
C ASP A 56 -0.69 -2.56 -2.24
N ALA A 57 -1.89 -2.66 -2.82
CA ALA A 57 -3.07 -1.98 -2.26
C ALA A 57 -3.44 -2.57 -0.90
N VAL A 58 -3.42 -3.90 -0.78
CA VAL A 58 -3.66 -4.61 0.48
C VAL A 58 -2.57 -4.28 1.50
N LEU A 59 -1.30 -4.24 1.10
CA LEU A 59 -0.19 -3.86 1.98
C LEU A 59 -0.37 -2.45 2.56
N ARG A 60 -0.75 -1.47 1.73
CA ARG A 60 -1.00 -0.10 2.18
C ARG A 60 -2.09 -0.04 3.25
N LEU A 61 -3.18 -0.78 3.06
CA LEU A 61 -4.28 -0.84 4.03
C LEU A 61 -3.86 -1.54 5.33
N ARG A 62 -3.08 -2.62 5.24
CA ARG A 62 -2.50 -3.30 6.43
C ARG A 62 -1.64 -2.35 7.25
N ARG A 63 -0.68 -1.67 6.63
CA ARG A 63 0.20 -0.72 7.33
C ARG A 63 -0.59 0.42 7.95
N ALA A 64 -1.65 0.89 7.29
CA ALA A 64 -2.54 1.90 7.85
C ALA A 64 -3.26 1.39 9.11
N LEU A 65 -3.76 0.15 9.11
CA LEU A 65 -4.38 -0.46 10.30
C LEU A 65 -3.39 -0.65 11.45
N GLU A 66 -2.18 -1.14 11.15
CA GLU A 66 -1.10 -1.30 12.15
C GLU A 66 -0.70 0.02 12.80
N ALA A 67 -0.73 1.12 12.04
CA ALA A 67 -0.41 2.45 12.53
C ALA A 67 -1.56 3.14 13.28
N LEU A 68 -2.82 2.84 12.91
CA LEU A 68 -4.00 3.42 13.54
C LEU A 68 -4.35 2.71 14.84
N LEU A 69 -4.51 1.39 14.81
CA LEU A 69 -5.09 0.63 15.93
C LEU A 69 -4.22 0.70 17.21
N PRO A 70 -4.84 0.86 18.39
CA PRO A 70 -6.26 0.71 18.68
C PRO A 70 -7.11 1.95 18.37
N ARG A 71 -6.52 3.01 17.82
CA ARG A 71 -7.27 4.21 17.47
C ARG A 71 -8.12 4.02 16.22
N GLU A 72 -9.29 4.62 16.23
CA GLU A 72 -10.16 4.64 15.06
C GLU A 72 -9.73 5.67 14.02
N SER A 73 -9.38 6.89 14.44
CA SER A 73 -9.07 7.98 13.52
C SER A 73 -8.16 9.04 14.15
N ALA A 74 -7.97 10.17 13.46
CA ALA A 74 -7.16 11.27 13.98
C ALA A 74 -7.80 11.88 15.25
N SER A 75 -9.12 12.08 15.25
CA SER A 75 -9.88 12.66 16.37
C SER A 75 -10.47 11.63 17.34
N LYS A 76 -10.70 10.38 16.92
CA LYS A 76 -11.24 9.32 17.78
C LYS A 76 -10.12 8.46 18.33
N GLU A 77 -10.10 8.33 19.66
CA GLU A 77 -9.23 7.40 20.36
C GLU A 77 -9.74 5.97 20.14
N VAL A 78 -10.32 5.31 21.12
CA VAL A 78 -10.88 3.95 20.97
C VAL A 78 -12.32 4.03 20.44
N ASP A 79 -12.66 3.16 19.49
CA ASP A 79 -14.02 3.00 18.95
C ASP A 79 -14.41 1.51 18.91
N SER A 80 -15.63 1.19 19.34
CA SER A 80 -16.17 -0.17 19.35
C SER A 80 -16.44 -0.70 17.94
N GLY A 81 -16.54 0.15 16.92
CA GLY A 81 -16.59 -0.23 15.51
C GLY A 81 -15.35 -1.00 15.05
N CYS A 82 -14.22 -0.85 15.73
CA CYS A 82 -13.01 -1.67 15.48
C CYS A 82 -13.21 -3.15 15.80
N LEU A 83 -14.25 -3.56 16.54
CA LEU A 83 -14.62 -4.97 16.70
C LEU A 83 -14.91 -5.63 15.35
N ALA A 84 -15.52 -4.90 14.42
CA ALA A 84 -15.78 -5.38 13.06
C ALA A 84 -14.50 -5.57 12.23
N VAL A 85 -13.38 -4.98 12.67
CA VAL A 85 -12.06 -5.06 12.03
C VAL A 85 -11.25 -6.21 12.58
N ILE A 86 -11.16 -6.33 13.92
CA ILE A 86 -10.35 -7.37 14.57
C ILE A 86 -11.05 -8.73 14.62
N GLY A 87 -12.38 -8.76 14.44
CA GLY A 87 -13.20 -9.97 14.40
C GLY A 87 -14.13 -10.00 13.19
N TYR A 88 -15.30 -10.61 13.35
CA TYR A 88 -16.30 -10.68 12.29
C TYR A 88 -16.80 -9.28 11.89
N PRO A 89 -16.94 -8.97 10.59
CA PRO A 89 -16.73 -9.85 9.44
C PRO A 89 -15.33 -9.77 8.82
N SER A 90 -14.48 -8.85 9.28
CA SER A 90 -13.26 -8.47 8.55
C SER A 90 -12.08 -9.40 8.83
N TRP A 91 -11.75 -9.68 10.09
CA TRP A 91 -10.42 -10.18 10.49
C TRP A 91 -9.29 -9.45 9.75
N GLY A 92 -9.41 -8.12 9.64
CA GLY A 92 -8.56 -7.27 8.81
C GLY A 92 -7.13 -7.13 9.35
N VAL A 93 -6.87 -7.59 10.58
CA VAL A 93 -5.59 -7.48 11.28
C VAL A 93 -4.98 -8.85 11.50
N GLU A 94 -3.81 -9.11 10.90
CA GLU A 94 -3.12 -10.40 10.98
C GLU A 94 -2.41 -10.62 12.34
N GLY A 95 -1.90 -9.54 12.95
CA GLY A 95 -1.15 -9.60 14.22
C GLY A 95 -2.03 -9.85 15.44
N GLU A 96 -1.83 -10.99 16.11
CA GLU A 96 -2.60 -11.40 17.30
C GLU A 96 -2.45 -10.42 18.48
N GLU A 97 -1.23 -9.93 18.73
CA GLU A 97 -0.97 -8.94 19.78
C GLU A 97 -1.76 -7.64 19.55
N LEU A 98 -1.80 -7.15 18.31
CA LEU A 98 -2.54 -5.95 17.97
C LEU A 98 -4.05 -6.15 18.12
N ARG A 99 -4.60 -7.31 17.70
CA ARG A 99 -6.01 -7.66 17.93
C ARG A 99 -6.33 -7.68 19.42
N ALA A 100 -5.55 -8.40 20.22
CA ALA A 100 -5.75 -8.52 21.67
C ALA A 100 -5.67 -7.16 22.37
N ARG A 101 -4.67 -6.32 22.03
CA ARG A 101 -4.52 -4.97 22.60
C ARG A 101 -5.69 -4.05 22.22
N THR A 102 -6.19 -4.17 21.00
CA THR A 102 -7.35 -3.39 20.52
C THR A 102 -8.61 -3.81 21.26
N GLN A 103 -8.90 -5.11 21.36
CA GLN A 103 -10.04 -5.62 22.11
C GLN A 103 -9.98 -5.21 23.58
N ALA A 104 -8.82 -5.38 24.23
CA ALA A 104 -8.65 -5.00 25.64
C ALA A 104 -8.87 -3.49 25.87
N SER A 105 -8.49 -2.64 24.91
CA SER A 105 -8.74 -1.20 24.99
C SER A 105 -10.22 -0.87 24.86
N ILE A 106 -10.93 -1.51 23.92
CA ILE A 106 -12.39 -1.38 23.77
C ILE A 106 -13.11 -1.83 25.04
N HIS A 107 -12.76 -3.00 25.58
CA HIS A 107 -13.34 -3.53 26.81
C HIS A 107 -13.16 -2.61 28.00
N ARG A 108 -11.93 -2.11 28.20
CA ARG A 108 -11.59 -1.25 29.33
C ARG A 108 -12.25 0.12 29.25
N GLU A 109 -12.27 0.72 28.06
CA GLU A 109 -12.63 2.14 27.91
C GLU A 109 -14.09 2.37 27.52
N LEU A 110 -14.72 1.41 26.84
CA LEU A 110 -16.06 1.56 26.28
C LEU A 110 -17.06 0.55 26.85
N GLY A 111 -16.61 -0.47 27.58
CA GLY A 111 -17.45 -1.51 28.14
C GLY A 111 -18.35 -1.03 29.29
N GLY A 112 -19.58 -1.52 29.31
CA GLY A 112 -20.57 -1.22 30.34
C GLY A 112 -21.53 -2.38 30.63
N ARG A 113 -22.52 -2.13 31.48
CA ARG A 113 -23.49 -3.15 31.91
C ARG A 113 -24.40 -3.61 30.76
N TYR A 114 -24.70 -2.72 29.83
CA TYR A 114 -25.67 -2.93 28.74
C TYR A 114 -25.01 -3.11 27.36
N GLY A 115 -23.71 -3.34 27.31
CA GLY A 115 -22.93 -3.43 26.07
C GLY A 115 -21.78 -2.44 26.07
N TYR A 116 -21.52 -1.78 24.95
CA TYR A 116 -20.41 -0.83 24.81
C TYR A 116 -20.88 0.51 24.28
N SER A 117 -20.22 1.59 24.69
CA SER A 117 -20.35 2.89 24.01
C SER A 117 -19.67 2.83 22.64
N ARG A 118 -20.10 3.65 21.67
CA ARG A 118 -19.47 3.68 20.33
C ARG A 118 -18.03 4.17 20.42
N PHE A 119 -17.83 5.35 21.02
CA PHE A 119 -16.53 5.92 21.37
C PHE A 119 -16.72 6.88 22.55
N ARG A 120 -15.63 7.33 23.17
CA ARG A 120 -15.70 8.26 24.31
C ARG A 120 -16.26 9.62 23.92
N ARG A 121 -17.04 10.24 24.80
CA ARG A 121 -17.69 11.55 24.57
C ARG A 121 -18.65 11.55 23.38
N ASP A 122 -19.27 10.41 23.12
CA ASP A 122 -20.31 10.30 22.11
C ASP A 122 -21.67 10.75 22.66
N GLY A 123 -22.20 11.84 22.10
CA GLY A 123 -23.49 12.41 22.51
C GLY A 123 -24.72 11.74 21.92
N HIS A 124 -24.55 10.82 20.97
CA HIS A 124 -25.67 10.31 20.18
C HIS A 124 -26.78 9.66 21.00
N GLN A 125 -27.99 10.21 20.84
CA GLN A 125 -29.21 9.88 21.56
C GLN A 125 -29.10 9.95 23.09
N THR A 126 -28.09 10.64 23.61
CA THR A 126 -28.10 11.02 25.03
C THR A 126 -29.21 12.03 25.25
N VAL A 127 -29.84 12.02 26.42
CA VAL A 127 -30.95 12.92 26.75
C VAL A 127 -30.56 14.41 26.82
N VAL A 128 -29.26 14.71 26.75
CA VAL A 128 -28.71 16.07 26.75
C VAL A 128 -28.24 16.51 25.35
N GLU A 129 -28.33 15.63 24.34
CA GLU A 129 -27.99 15.95 22.96
C GLU A 129 -29.04 16.88 22.34
N ASP A 130 -28.57 17.92 21.65
CA ASP A 130 -29.43 18.71 20.79
C ASP A 130 -29.62 18.03 19.42
N SER A 131 -30.64 17.19 19.33
CA SER A 131 -31.02 16.48 18.10
C SER A 131 -31.45 17.37 16.92
N THR A 132 -31.58 18.69 17.10
CA THR A 132 -31.94 19.61 16.01
C THR A 132 -30.74 20.08 15.18
N ARG A 133 -29.51 19.86 15.66
CA ARG A 133 -28.27 20.26 15.00
C ARG A 133 -27.49 19.05 14.51
N LEU A 134 -26.89 19.18 13.32
CA LEU A 134 -26.05 18.12 12.76
C LEU A 134 -24.67 18.09 13.40
N HIS A 135 -24.10 19.24 13.75
CA HIS A 135 -22.73 19.39 14.23
C HIS A 135 -22.70 19.81 15.71
N TYR A 136 -21.76 19.27 16.49
CA TYR A 136 -21.59 19.66 17.90
C TYR A 136 -20.74 20.92 18.03
N GLU A 137 -21.00 21.71 19.07
CA GLU A 137 -20.03 22.74 19.48
C GLU A 137 -18.82 22.09 20.16
N PRO A 138 -17.62 22.68 20.08
CA PRO A 138 -16.41 22.11 20.69
C PRO A 138 -16.56 21.79 22.19
N GLU A 139 -17.30 22.61 22.93
CA GLU A 139 -17.55 22.44 24.36
C GLU A 139 -18.59 21.35 24.69
N GLU A 140 -19.42 20.98 23.71
CA GLU A 140 -20.55 20.06 23.89
C GLU A 140 -20.07 18.62 24.15
N LEU A 141 -18.94 18.22 23.54
CA LEU A 141 -18.36 16.88 23.74
C LEU A 141 -18.05 16.57 25.20
N ALA A 142 -17.63 17.56 25.99
CA ALA A 142 -17.34 17.37 27.41
C ALA A 142 -18.60 17.06 28.23
N CYS A 143 -19.78 17.46 27.75
CA CYS A 143 -21.06 17.22 28.41
C CYS A 143 -21.53 15.76 28.26
N PHE A 144 -21.01 15.03 27.28
CA PHE A 144 -21.36 13.61 27.04
C PHE A 144 -20.47 12.63 27.81
N GLU A 145 -19.37 13.10 28.38
CA GLU A 145 -18.41 12.24 29.10
C GLU A 145 -19.07 11.54 30.30
N GLY A 146 -19.00 10.21 30.32
CA GLY A 146 -19.49 9.36 31.40
C GLY A 146 -20.99 9.03 31.33
N ILE A 147 -21.73 9.62 30.38
CA ILE A 147 -23.17 9.37 30.18
C ILE A 147 -23.48 8.77 28.81
N GLU A 148 -22.46 8.35 28.06
CA GLU A 148 -22.59 7.79 26.73
C GLU A 148 -23.56 6.60 26.73
N CYS A 149 -24.33 6.50 25.64
CA CYS A 149 -25.27 5.41 25.40
C CYS A 149 -24.52 4.08 25.21
N GLN A 150 -25.05 3.00 25.78
CA GLN A 150 -24.47 1.65 25.68
C GLN A 150 -25.26 0.81 24.68
N TRP A 151 -24.55 0.16 23.75
CA TRP A 151 -25.13 -0.54 22.63
C TRP A 151 -24.93 -2.06 22.78
N PRO A 152 -26.02 -2.86 22.80
CA PRO A 152 -25.93 -4.32 22.75
C PRO A 152 -25.28 -4.84 21.45
N LEU A 153 -25.29 -4.03 20.39
CA LEU A 153 -24.71 -4.33 19.07
C LEU A 153 -23.31 -4.94 19.16
N PHE A 154 -22.46 -4.37 19.99
CA PHE A 154 -21.06 -4.77 20.09
C PHE A 154 -20.88 -6.10 20.83
N LEU A 155 -21.78 -6.45 21.75
CA LEU A 155 -21.84 -7.81 22.31
C LEU A 155 -22.28 -8.81 21.23
N ALA A 156 -23.17 -8.43 20.32
CA ALA A 156 -23.57 -9.27 19.19
C ALA A 156 -22.42 -9.48 18.18
N PHE A 157 -21.60 -8.45 17.92
CA PHE A 157 -20.34 -8.62 17.16
C PHE A 157 -19.39 -9.62 17.81
N GLU A 158 -19.19 -9.50 19.13
CA GLU A 158 -18.35 -10.44 19.87
C GLU A 158 -18.91 -11.86 19.90
N LEU A 159 -20.24 -12.01 19.99
CA LEU A 159 -20.91 -13.30 19.94
C LEU A 159 -20.62 -14.00 18.62
N VAL A 160 -20.84 -13.31 17.49
CA VAL A 160 -20.56 -13.89 16.17
C VAL A 160 -19.08 -14.19 16.02
N THR A 161 -18.20 -13.27 16.45
CA THR A 161 -16.74 -13.51 16.40
C THR A 161 -16.34 -14.73 17.24
N ALA A 162 -16.89 -14.89 18.45
CA ALA A 162 -16.65 -16.06 19.29
C ALA A 162 -17.15 -17.36 18.66
N CYS A 163 -18.32 -17.34 18.03
CA CYS A 163 -18.83 -18.49 17.29
C CYS A 163 -17.93 -18.85 16.10
N MET A 164 -17.52 -17.84 15.31
CA MET A 164 -16.69 -18.03 14.12
C MET A 164 -15.30 -18.57 14.47
N GLU A 165 -14.75 -18.15 15.60
CA GLU A 165 -13.47 -18.64 16.15
C GLU A 165 -13.65 -19.86 17.07
N GLU A 166 -14.84 -20.45 17.10
CA GLU A 166 -15.16 -21.67 17.83
C GLU A 166 -14.90 -21.58 19.36
N ARG A 167 -14.94 -20.36 19.91
CA ARG A 167 -14.88 -20.04 21.34
C ARG A 167 -16.26 -20.22 22.00
N TRP A 168 -16.77 -21.45 21.96
CA TRP A 168 -18.17 -21.76 22.28
C TRP A 168 -18.64 -21.35 23.68
N GLN A 169 -17.81 -21.55 24.71
CA GLN A 169 -18.19 -21.13 26.08
C GLN A 169 -18.43 -19.63 26.15
N GLN A 170 -17.55 -18.84 25.53
CA GLN A 170 -17.72 -17.38 25.49
C GLN A 170 -18.93 -16.98 24.65
N ALA A 171 -19.23 -17.70 23.57
CA ALA A 171 -20.42 -17.45 22.78
C ALA A 171 -21.70 -17.68 23.59
N GLU A 172 -21.79 -18.77 24.36
CA GLU A 172 -22.93 -19.03 25.25
C GLU A 172 -23.09 -17.95 26.33
N ASP A 173 -21.99 -17.52 26.95
CA ASP A 173 -22.01 -16.45 27.95
C ASP A 173 -22.51 -15.12 27.34
N LEU A 174 -22.10 -14.81 26.11
CA LEU A 174 -22.53 -13.60 25.39
C LEU A 174 -24.00 -13.69 24.96
N ASP A 175 -24.48 -14.85 24.50
CA ASP A 175 -25.88 -15.09 24.14
C ASP A 175 -26.80 -14.90 25.35
N GLN A 176 -26.45 -15.46 26.51
CA GLN A 176 -27.19 -15.24 27.77
C GLN A 176 -27.22 -13.77 28.17
N ARG A 177 -26.09 -13.07 27.99
CA ARG A 177 -26.00 -11.64 28.31
C ARG A 177 -26.88 -10.80 27.39
N LEU A 178 -26.93 -11.12 26.09
CA LEU A 178 -27.83 -10.48 25.12
C LEU A 178 -29.29 -10.79 25.43
N GLN A 179 -29.62 -12.02 25.82
CA GLN A 179 -30.99 -12.39 26.22
C GLN A 179 -31.48 -11.57 27.42
N GLN A 180 -30.61 -11.28 28.40
CA GLN A 180 -30.93 -10.41 29.54
C GLN A 180 -31.14 -8.94 29.15
N LEU A 181 -30.54 -8.50 28.04
CA LEU A 181 -30.68 -7.16 27.47
C LEU A 181 -31.80 -7.09 26.42
N ALA A 182 -32.48 -8.19 26.11
CA ALA A 182 -33.61 -8.15 25.20
C ALA A 182 -34.85 -7.60 25.91
N VAL A 183 -35.64 -6.79 25.20
CA VAL A 183 -36.92 -6.28 25.66
C VAL A 183 -38.02 -7.18 25.12
N GLN A 184 -38.90 -7.67 26.01
CA GLN A 184 -40.06 -8.46 25.62
C GLN A 184 -41.08 -7.58 24.88
N ARG A 185 -41.44 -7.95 23.65
CA ARG A 185 -42.50 -7.33 22.86
C ARG A 185 -43.41 -8.41 22.29
N GLY A 186 -44.58 -8.61 22.92
CA GLY A 186 -45.44 -9.75 22.58
C GLY A 186 -44.75 -11.05 22.96
N GLU A 187 -44.59 -11.96 21.99
CA GLU A 187 -43.88 -13.23 22.17
C GLU A 187 -42.36 -13.10 21.90
N ASP A 188 -41.93 -12.01 21.26
CA ASP A 188 -40.55 -11.83 20.82
C ASP A 188 -39.66 -11.18 21.89
N LEU A 189 -38.40 -11.63 21.93
CA LEU A 189 -37.31 -10.97 22.64
C LEU A 189 -36.48 -10.15 21.66
N LEU A 190 -36.47 -8.83 21.84
CA LEU A 190 -35.93 -7.88 20.86
C LEU A 190 -34.84 -7.01 21.47
N LEU A 191 -33.68 -6.94 20.82
CA LEU A 191 -32.58 -6.08 21.25
C LEU A 191 -32.85 -4.62 20.86
N PRO A 192 -32.80 -3.66 21.80
CA PRO A 192 -32.90 -2.24 21.47
C PRO A 192 -31.64 -1.78 20.71
N GLU A 193 -31.73 -0.62 20.06
CA GLU A 193 -30.56 0.07 19.49
C GLU A 193 -29.53 0.38 20.57
N LEU A 194 -29.98 1.00 21.67
CA LEU A 194 -29.11 1.41 22.76
C LEU A 194 -29.86 1.56 24.09
N TYR A 195 -29.07 1.66 25.15
CA TYR A 195 -29.48 1.99 26.50
C TYR A 195 -28.92 3.36 26.90
N ARG A 196 -29.80 4.28 27.33
CA ARG A 196 -29.46 5.66 27.70
C ARG A 196 -29.70 5.93 29.18
N VAL A 197 -28.97 6.90 29.73
CA VAL A 197 -29.19 7.39 31.10
C VAL A 197 -30.47 8.25 31.11
N PRO A 198 -31.45 7.98 31.98
CA PRO A 198 -32.65 8.82 32.09
C PRO A 198 -32.32 10.26 32.48
N ALA A 199 -33.09 11.23 32.00
CA ALA A 199 -32.86 12.66 32.26
C ALA A 199 -32.74 13.01 33.76
N SER A 200 -33.54 12.37 34.61
CA SER A 200 -33.50 12.55 36.07
C SER A 200 -32.22 12.02 36.73
N ALA A 201 -31.49 11.12 36.08
CA ALA A 201 -30.33 10.42 36.62
C ALA A 201 -28.98 10.96 36.09
N VAL A 202 -28.99 11.83 35.07
CA VAL A 202 -27.78 12.37 34.42
C VAL A 202 -26.80 13.00 35.42
N ALA A 203 -27.31 13.81 36.36
CA ALA A 203 -26.46 14.49 37.34
C ALA A 203 -25.73 13.50 38.27
N ALA A 204 -26.41 12.42 38.69
CA ALA A 204 -25.83 11.38 39.53
C ALA A 204 -24.83 10.50 38.76
N GLU A 205 -25.14 10.17 37.50
CA GLU A 205 -24.22 9.41 36.63
C GLU A 205 -22.93 10.18 36.38
N ARG A 206 -22.99 11.51 36.16
CA ARG A 206 -21.78 12.33 35.99
C ARG A 206 -20.88 12.37 37.23
N GLN A 207 -21.46 12.28 38.42
CA GLN A 207 -20.67 12.24 39.67
C GLN A 207 -19.96 10.89 39.85
N THR A 208 -20.66 9.81 39.52
CA THR A 208 -20.13 8.44 39.62
C THR A 208 -20.52 7.66 38.36
N PRO A 209 -19.69 7.69 37.30
CA PRO A 209 -19.98 7.02 36.04
C PRO A 209 -20.25 5.54 36.22
N GLY A 210 -21.26 5.02 35.51
CA GLY A 210 -21.70 3.65 35.62
C GLY A 210 -22.43 3.34 36.92
N SER A 211 -23.01 4.31 37.63
CA SER A 211 -23.78 4.09 38.87
C SER A 211 -25.28 3.92 38.60
N GLN A 212 -25.82 4.63 37.63
CA GLN A 212 -27.26 4.68 37.35
C GLN A 212 -27.72 3.57 36.40
N PRO A 213 -28.95 3.05 36.56
CA PRO A 213 -29.57 2.19 35.57
C PRO A 213 -29.83 2.96 34.27
N ARG A 214 -29.83 2.25 33.15
CA ARG A 214 -30.15 2.80 31.83
C ARG A 214 -31.45 2.19 31.32
N GLU A 215 -32.17 2.96 30.52
CA GLU A 215 -33.41 2.53 29.86
C GLU A 215 -33.16 2.28 28.37
N PRO A 216 -33.83 1.30 27.74
CA PRO A 216 -33.76 1.11 26.31
C PRO A 216 -34.38 2.31 25.59
N ASN A 217 -33.87 2.67 24.42
CA ASN A 217 -34.51 3.67 23.57
C ASN A 217 -35.78 3.09 22.88
N ASP A 218 -36.44 3.93 22.07
CA ASP A 218 -37.69 3.56 21.40
C ASP A 218 -37.49 2.64 20.19
N ASN A 219 -36.27 2.57 19.64
CA ASN A 219 -35.92 1.76 18.48
C ASN A 219 -35.67 0.30 18.89
N VAL A 220 -36.76 -0.48 18.94
CA VAL A 220 -36.75 -1.90 19.34
C VAL A 220 -37.54 -2.74 18.32
N PRO A 221 -36.90 -3.64 17.56
CA PRO A 221 -35.48 -3.99 17.59
C PRO A 221 -34.62 -3.06 16.74
N LEU A 222 -33.34 -2.91 17.10
CA LEU A 222 -32.34 -2.55 16.09
C LEU A 222 -32.05 -3.78 15.23
N LEU A 223 -32.46 -3.74 13.95
CA LEU A 223 -32.30 -4.86 13.03
C LEU A 223 -30.86 -5.35 12.91
N TRP A 224 -29.87 -4.45 13.00
CA TRP A 224 -28.46 -4.83 12.94
C TRP A 224 -28.04 -5.71 14.13
N SER A 225 -28.30 -5.27 15.37
CA SER A 225 -28.04 -6.05 16.58
C SER A 225 -28.81 -7.37 16.56
N GLN A 226 -30.10 -7.31 16.19
CA GLN A 226 -30.97 -8.47 16.16
C GLN A 226 -30.48 -9.52 15.13
N SER A 227 -30.03 -9.08 13.95
CA SER A 227 -29.53 -9.97 12.91
C SER A 227 -28.25 -10.69 13.34
N LEU A 228 -27.31 -9.98 13.96
CA LEU A 228 -26.08 -10.59 14.49
C LEU A 228 -26.35 -11.56 15.64
N TRP A 229 -27.31 -11.23 16.52
CA TRP A 229 -27.69 -12.12 17.61
C TRP A 229 -28.32 -13.42 17.09
N LEU A 230 -29.26 -13.32 16.14
CA LEU A 230 -29.84 -14.48 15.46
C LEU A 230 -28.78 -15.31 14.73
N LEU A 231 -27.83 -14.66 14.04
CA LEU A 231 -26.71 -15.35 13.39
C LEU A 231 -25.87 -16.14 14.41
N GLY A 232 -25.56 -15.54 15.56
CA GLY A 232 -24.89 -16.21 16.66
C GLY A 232 -25.66 -17.43 17.18
N GLN A 233 -26.97 -17.31 17.34
CA GLN A 233 -27.84 -18.43 17.77
C GLN A 233 -27.88 -19.57 16.75
N LEU A 234 -27.90 -19.26 15.46
CA LEU A 234 -27.80 -20.27 14.40
C LEU A 234 -26.46 -21.03 14.46
N LEU A 235 -25.36 -20.31 14.71
CA LEU A 235 -24.03 -20.90 14.87
C LEU A 235 -23.91 -21.75 16.15
N ILE A 236 -24.41 -21.26 17.29
CA ILE A 236 -24.48 -22.02 18.55
C ILE A 236 -25.29 -23.30 18.35
N GLY A 237 -26.46 -23.19 17.71
CA GLY A 237 -27.34 -24.31 17.39
C GLY A 237 -26.83 -25.23 16.27
N ARG A 238 -25.68 -24.92 15.65
CA ARG A 238 -25.06 -25.69 14.54
C ARG A 238 -25.94 -25.83 13.29
N TRP A 239 -26.87 -24.90 13.09
CA TRP A 239 -27.69 -24.83 11.86
C TRP A 239 -26.89 -24.34 10.66
N ILE A 240 -25.83 -23.58 10.93
CA ILE A 240 -24.81 -23.13 9.99
C ILE A 240 -23.44 -23.30 10.66
N THR A 241 -22.40 -23.42 9.85
CA THR A 241 -21.00 -23.53 10.33
C THR A 241 -20.19 -22.27 10.01
N PRO A 242 -19.11 -21.97 10.77
CA PRO A 242 -18.21 -20.87 10.45
C PRO A 242 -17.65 -20.92 9.02
N GLN A 243 -17.41 -22.12 8.49
CA GLN A 243 -16.88 -22.36 7.15
C GLN A 243 -17.84 -21.88 6.05
N GLU A 244 -19.15 -21.96 6.28
CA GLU A 244 -20.17 -21.48 5.32
C GLU A 244 -20.22 -19.95 5.23
N LEU A 245 -19.87 -19.25 6.32
CA LEU A 245 -19.85 -17.78 6.36
C LEU A 245 -18.49 -17.18 5.97
N ASP A 246 -17.41 -17.95 6.13
CA ASP A 246 -16.03 -17.55 5.80
C ASP A 246 -15.36 -18.60 4.90
N PRO A 247 -15.79 -18.70 3.62
CA PRO A 247 -15.22 -19.65 2.67
C PRO A 247 -13.76 -19.31 2.30
N CYS A 248 -13.35 -18.06 2.50
CA CYS A 248 -11.98 -17.58 2.25
C CYS A 248 -11.03 -17.86 3.43
N GLY A 249 -11.53 -18.40 4.54
CA GLY A 249 -10.73 -18.71 5.72
C GLY A 249 -10.07 -17.50 6.37
N ARG A 250 -10.66 -16.30 6.27
CA ARG A 250 -10.10 -15.06 6.83
C ARG A 250 -9.92 -15.10 8.34
N ARG A 251 -10.80 -15.81 9.05
CA ARG A 251 -10.69 -15.98 10.50
C ARG A 251 -9.49 -16.83 10.91
N LEU A 252 -8.94 -17.61 9.98
CA LEU A 252 -7.83 -18.51 10.26
C LEU A 252 -6.52 -17.72 10.29
N PRO A 253 -5.59 -18.03 11.20
CA PRO A 253 -4.31 -17.32 11.27
C PRO A 253 -3.53 -17.48 9.96
N ARG A 254 -3.28 -16.36 9.27
CA ARG A 254 -2.32 -16.26 8.17
C ARG A 254 -1.23 -15.28 8.57
N ARG A 255 0.01 -15.76 8.70
CA ARG A 255 1.16 -14.91 9.03
C ARG A 255 1.76 -14.37 7.74
N PRO A 256 1.77 -13.05 7.50
CA PRO A 256 2.51 -12.48 6.40
C PRO A 256 4.00 -12.80 6.52
N GLY A 257 4.61 -13.00 5.37
CA GLY A 257 6.05 -13.17 5.23
C GLY A 257 6.42 -14.39 4.39
N CYS A 258 7.68 -14.38 3.96
CA CYS A 258 8.32 -15.51 3.29
C CYS A 258 9.61 -15.85 4.05
N GLN A 259 9.97 -17.13 4.08
CA GLN A 259 11.24 -17.54 4.67
C GLN A 259 12.41 -17.13 3.78
N ARG A 260 12.24 -17.26 2.47
CA ARG A 260 13.26 -17.09 1.45
C ARG A 260 12.79 -16.16 0.33
N VAL A 261 13.70 -15.36 -0.22
CA VAL A 261 13.49 -14.59 -1.45
C VAL A 261 14.40 -15.12 -2.56
N ARG A 262 13.85 -15.38 -3.74
CA ARG A 262 14.63 -15.79 -4.91
C ARG A 262 15.18 -14.57 -5.63
N LEU A 263 16.43 -14.67 -6.07
CA LEU A 263 17.17 -13.57 -6.70
C LEU A 263 17.71 -14.02 -8.05
N ALA A 264 17.56 -13.18 -9.07
CA ALA A 264 18.20 -13.38 -10.37
C ALA A 264 18.97 -12.12 -10.78
N LEU A 265 20.27 -12.27 -11.04
CA LEU A 265 21.12 -11.15 -11.48
C LEU A 265 20.88 -10.88 -12.96
N VAL A 266 20.52 -9.65 -13.32
CA VAL A 266 20.28 -9.24 -14.71
C VAL A 266 21.42 -8.34 -15.17
N PRO A 267 22.38 -8.84 -15.98
CA PRO A 267 23.47 -8.02 -16.48
C PRO A 267 22.98 -6.94 -17.44
N GLY A 268 23.44 -5.70 -17.27
CA GLY A 268 23.10 -4.59 -18.17
C GLY A 268 23.74 -4.70 -19.56
N ASP A 269 24.89 -5.39 -19.67
CA ASP A 269 25.55 -5.65 -20.94
C ASP A 269 26.37 -6.97 -20.94
N ALA A 270 27.00 -7.26 -22.08
CA ALA A 270 27.83 -8.45 -22.26
C ALA A 270 29.13 -8.43 -21.40
N ALA A 271 29.66 -7.25 -21.07
CA ALA A 271 30.87 -7.11 -20.27
C ALA A 271 30.60 -7.40 -18.78
N VAL A 272 29.46 -6.93 -18.27
CA VAL A 272 28.93 -7.27 -16.94
C VAL A 272 28.67 -8.76 -16.87
N ALA A 273 27.96 -9.33 -17.86
CA ALA A 273 27.67 -10.76 -17.91
C ALA A 273 28.94 -11.60 -17.85
N ALA A 274 29.92 -11.33 -18.72
CA ALA A 274 31.21 -12.02 -18.72
C ALA A 274 32.01 -11.79 -17.42
N GLY A 275 31.78 -10.66 -16.75
CA GLY A 275 32.39 -10.35 -15.47
C GLY A 275 31.85 -11.21 -14.33
N LEU A 276 30.52 -11.31 -14.22
CA LEU A 276 29.83 -12.12 -13.22
C LEU A 276 30.03 -13.63 -13.46
N SER A 277 29.96 -14.10 -14.72
CA SER A 277 30.18 -15.51 -15.04
C SER A 277 31.58 -16.01 -14.70
N ARG A 278 32.60 -15.15 -14.78
CA ARG A 278 33.98 -15.51 -14.38
C ARG A 278 34.12 -15.83 -12.89
N GLU A 279 33.25 -15.26 -12.06
CA GLU A 279 33.15 -15.55 -10.63
C GLU A 279 32.29 -16.79 -10.34
N GLY A 280 31.76 -17.47 -11.37
CA GLY A 280 30.88 -18.62 -11.21
C GLY A 280 29.48 -18.27 -10.69
N LEU A 281 29.08 -17.00 -10.78
CA LEU A 281 27.77 -16.54 -10.33
C LEU A 281 26.68 -16.89 -11.36
N PRO A 282 25.51 -17.39 -10.93
CA PRO A 282 24.37 -17.57 -11.82
C PRO A 282 23.83 -16.19 -12.24
N ILE A 283 23.62 -16.02 -13.53
CA ILE A 283 23.11 -14.79 -14.13
C ILE A 283 22.00 -15.12 -15.12
N VAL A 284 21.10 -14.17 -15.33
CA VAL A 284 20.11 -14.26 -16.39
C VAL A 284 20.80 -14.04 -17.74
N THR A 285 20.49 -14.92 -18.69
CA THR A 285 20.98 -14.85 -20.07
C THR A 285 19.82 -14.68 -21.05
N PRO A 286 20.06 -14.18 -22.28
CA PRO A 286 18.99 -14.09 -23.28
C PRO A 286 18.31 -15.45 -23.53
N GLY A 287 17.00 -15.52 -23.30
CA GLY A 287 16.20 -16.75 -23.43
C GLY A 287 16.21 -17.68 -22.22
N ASP A 288 16.80 -17.26 -21.09
CA ASP A 288 16.80 -18.02 -19.84
C ASP A 288 15.38 -18.38 -19.39
N GLY A 289 15.10 -19.70 -19.37
CA GLY A 289 13.80 -20.24 -18.97
C GLY A 289 12.62 -19.86 -19.85
N ASP A 290 12.85 -19.31 -21.05
CA ASP A 290 11.80 -18.71 -21.91
C ASP A 290 11.00 -17.60 -21.19
N VAL A 291 11.65 -16.89 -20.27
CA VAL A 291 11.07 -15.79 -19.51
C VAL A 291 11.56 -14.46 -20.07
N GLY A 292 10.63 -13.60 -20.50
CA GLY A 292 10.94 -12.22 -20.86
C GLY A 292 11.31 -11.40 -19.63
N ILE A 293 12.25 -10.46 -19.78
CA ILE A 293 12.55 -9.44 -18.76
C ILE A 293 12.13 -8.09 -19.29
N GLU A 294 11.38 -7.35 -18.48
CA GLU A 294 10.82 -6.06 -18.88
C GLU A 294 10.93 -5.03 -17.75
N SER A 295 10.89 -3.74 -18.12
CA SER A 295 10.93 -2.62 -17.16
C SER A 295 9.70 -2.59 -16.24
N SER A 296 9.84 -1.99 -15.05
CA SER A 296 8.71 -1.72 -14.14
C SER A 296 7.59 -0.91 -14.81
N HIS A 297 7.96 0.06 -15.65
CA HIS A 297 7.03 0.90 -16.40
C HIS A 297 6.14 0.10 -17.36
N ARG A 298 6.70 -0.92 -18.03
CA ARG A 298 5.92 -1.79 -18.94
C ARG A 298 4.90 -2.65 -18.19
N LEU A 299 5.21 -3.07 -16.97
CA LEU A 299 4.20 -3.68 -16.09
C LEU A 299 3.10 -2.67 -15.74
N ALA A 300 3.45 -1.45 -15.35
CA ALA A 300 2.48 -0.41 -15.02
C ALA A 300 1.49 -0.15 -16.18
N GLN A 301 2.02 -0.02 -17.41
CA GLN A 301 1.23 0.15 -18.62
C GLN A 301 0.27 -1.03 -18.88
N ALA A 302 0.76 -2.26 -18.72
CA ALA A 302 -0.06 -3.45 -18.90
C ALA A 302 -1.15 -3.57 -17.83
N LEU A 303 -0.84 -3.25 -16.57
CA LEU A 303 -1.80 -3.26 -15.47
C LEU A 303 -2.87 -2.18 -15.60
N ALA A 304 -2.54 -1.01 -16.13
CA ALA A 304 -3.50 0.09 -16.36
C ALA A 304 -4.62 -0.30 -17.35
N LEU A 305 -4.39 -1.30 -18.20
CA LEU A 305 -5.40 -1.82 -19.13
C LEU A 305 -6.38 -2.78 -18.44
N LEU A 306 -6.03 -3.34 -17.29
CA LEU A 306 -6.90 -4.26 -16.56
C LEU A 306 -8.16 -3.54 -16.07
N GLY A 307 -9.33 -4.15 -16.25
CA GLY A 307 -10.60 -3.58 -15.78
C GLY A 307 -11.06 -2.31 -16.51
N ARG A 308 -10.32 -1.83 -17.52
CA ARG A 308 -10.77 -0.71 -18.36
C ARG A 308 -11.97 -1.16 -19.20
N CYS A 309 -13.07 -0.43 -19.09
CA CYS A 309 -14.31 -0.68 -19.81
C CYS A 309 -14.99 0.64 -20.15
N GLU A 310 -14.81 1.12 -21.38
CA GLU A 310 -15.31 2.43 -21.81
C GLU A 310 -16.84 2.50 -21.77
N SER A 311 -17.54 1.40 -22.08
CA SER A 311 -19.01 1.34 -22.03
C SER A 311 -19.57 1.48 -20.61
N LEU A 312 -18.77 1.12 -19.58
CA LEU A 312 -19.13 1.25 -18.17
C LEU A 312 -18.47 2.47 -17.50
N GLY A 313 -17.69 3.26 -18.24
CA GLY A 313 -16.93 4.38 -17.68
C GLY A 313 -15.81 3.95 -16.71
N LEU A 314 -15.35 2.71 -16.78
CA LEU A 314 -14.27 2.20 -15.92
C LEU A 314 -12.91 2.47 -16.57
N SER A 315 -12.04 3.21 -15.89
CA SER A 315 -10.71 3.57 -16.42
C SER A 315 -9.62 2.53 -16.17
N GLY A 316 -9.89 1.51 -15.35
CA GLY A 316 -8.86 0.61 -14.82
C GLY A 316 -8.07 1.23 -13.65
N PRO A 317 -7.05 0.51 -13.11
CA PRO A 317 -6.13 1.04 -12.12
C PRO A 317 -5.48 2.34 -12.62
N PRO A 318 -5.26 3.34 -11.74
CA PRO A 318 -4.51 4.53 -12.13
C PRO A 318 -3.11 4.12 -12.59
N GLU A 319 -2.63 4.73 -13.67
CA GLU A 319 -1.25 4.59 -14.11
C GLU A 319 -0.34 5.13 -12.99
N GLY A 320 0.49 4.26 -12.43
CA GLY A 320 1.30 4.58 -11.27
C GLY A 320 2.46 3.61 -11.11
N ALA A 321 3.48 4.03 -10.37
CA ALA A 321 4.67 3.22 -10.13
C ALA A 321 4.28 1.86 -9.53
N THR A 322 4.68 0.78 -10.20
CA THR A 322 4.52 -0.58 -9.70
C THR A 322 5.39 -0.74 -8.45
N ALA A 323 4.80 -1.22 -7.36
CA ALA A 323 5.54 -1.46 -6.13
C ALA A 323 6.09 -2.89 -6.08
N THR A 324 6.92 -3.15 -5.08
CA THR A 324 7.77 -4.34 -5.00
C THR A 324 6.99 -5.65 -4.95
N LEU A 325 5.83 -5.71 -4.28
CA LEU A 325 5.07 -6.96 -4.26
C LEU A 325 4.58 -7.31 -5.66
N ALA A 326 4.18 -6.32 -6.46
CA ALA A 326 3.74 -6.52 -7.83
C ALA A 326 4.88 -6.98 -8.75
N VAL A 327 6.10 -6.44 -8.63
CA VAL A 327 7.21 -6.85 -9.53
C VAL A 327 7.91 -8.13 -9.09
N ALA A 328 7.82 -8.54 -7.82
CA ALA A 328 8.54 -9.69 -7.27
C ALA A 328 7.91 -11.06 -7.61
N ARG A 329 7.29 -11.16 -8.78
CA ARG A 329 6.53 -12.34 -9.27
C ARG A 329 6.53 -12.37 -10.78
N LEU A 330 6.15 -13.52 -11.34
CA LEU A 330 6.02 -13.74 -12.78
C LEU A 330 4.61 -13.38 -13.26
N TYR A 331 4.50 -12.95 -14.52
CA TYR A 331 3.24 -12.68 -15.19
C TYR A 331 3.20 -13.38 -16.54
N ARG A 332 2.00 -13.77 -16.99
CA ARG A 332 1.79 -14.23 -18.35
C ARG A 332 1.35 -13.06 -19.21
N CYS A 333 2.20 -12.59 -20.12
CA CYS A 333 1.91 -11.51 -21.06
C CYS A 333 1.65 -12.11 -22.46
N GLY A 334 0.39 -12.23 -22.85
CA GLY A 334 0.02 -13.07 -24.00
C GLY A 334 0.40 -14.54 -23.74
N GLU A 335 1.26 -15.12 -24.59
CA GLU A 335 1.75 -16.50 -24.43
C GLU A 335 3.08 -16.59 -23.65
N GLN A 336 3.74 -15.45 -23.41
CA GLN A 336 5.09 -15.41 -22.85
C GLN A 336 5.06 -15.18 -21.33
N LEU A 337 5.87 -15.93 -20.58
CA LEU A 337 6.11 -15.66 -19.17
C LEU A 337 7.07 -14.47 -19.04
N THR A 338 6.82 -13.55 -18.13
CA THR A 338 7.57 -12.30 -18.02
C THR A 338 7.84 -11.96 -16.56
N ALA A 339 9.08 -11.58 -16.27
CA ALA A 339 9.53 -11.02 -15.02
C ALA A 339 9.83 -9.54 -15.21
N PHE A 340 9.62 -8.73 -14.17
CA PHE A 340 9.79 -7.28 -14.25
C PHE A 340 10.86 -6.77 -13.30
N LEU A 341 11.61 -5.76 -13.74
CA LEU A 341 12.61 -5.10 -12.91
C LEU A 341 11.93 -4.32 -11.77
N PRO A 342 12.49 -4.33 -10.54
CA PRO A 342 12.01 -3.46 -9.48
C PRO A 342 12.38 -2.01 -9.75
N PRO A 343 11.43 -1.05 -9.65
CA PRO A 343 11.70 0.34 -10.00
C PRO A 343 12.79 0.98 -9.13
N VAL A 344 12.88 0.58 -7.86
CA VAL A 344 13.93 1.09 -6.94
C VAL A 344 15.33 0.59 -7.30
N LEU A 345 15.44 -0.46 -8.11
CA LEU A 345 16.72 -0.99 -8.57
C LEU A 345 16.99 -0.63 -10.05
N GLU A 346 16.03 -0.01 -10.74
CA GLU A 346 16.11 0.28 -12.16
C GLU A 346 16.78 1.66 -12.39
N GLU A 347 17.84 1.69 -13.21
CA GLU A 347 18.62 2.91 -13.49
C GLU A 347 17.76 4.06 -14.04
N SER A 348 16.76 3.76 -14.87
CA SER A 348 15.84 4.75 -15.45
C SER A 348 14.87 5.36 -14.43
N THR A 349 14.80 4.82 -13.22
CA THR A 349 13.82 5.19 -12.21
C THR A 349 14.47 5.63 -10.88
N PHE A 350 15.63 5.06 -10.52
CA PHE A 350 16.33 5.36 -9.27
C PHE A 350 17.85 5.41 -9.43
N TYR A 351 18.38 6.61 -9.68
CA TYR A 351 19.82 6.88 -9.90
C TYR A 351 20.74 6.47 -8.74
N LEU A 352 20.20 6.35 -7.52
CA LEU A 352 21.00 5.94 -6.37
C LEU A 352 21.42 4.46 -6.46
N ALA A 353 20.71 3.64 -7.25
CA ALA A 353 21.11 2.25 -7.52
C ALA A 353 22.47 2.14 -8.26
N ASP A 354 23.01 3.25 -8.79
CA ASP A 354 24.31 3.29 -9.45
C ASP A 354 25.52 3.36 -8.49
N ASP A 355 25.29 3.60 -7.19
CA ASP A 355 26.30 3.37 -6.17
C ASP A 355 26.11 1.97 -5.57
N PRO A 356 27.12 1.07 -5.60
CA PRO A 356 26.99 -0.30 -5.08
C PRO A 356 26.55 -0.38 -3.61
N GLU A 357 26.90 0.60 -2.77
CA GLU A 357 26.46 0.62 -1.36
C GLU A 357 24.98 0.97 -1.25
N GLN A 358 24.52 1.95 -2.02
CA GLN A 358 23.10 2.33 -2.08
C GLN A 358 22.25 1.25 -2.75
N LEU A 359 22.77 0.55 -3.75
CA LEU A 359 22.14 -0.64 -4.34
C LEU A 359 21.95 -1.74 -3.29
N ALA A 360 22.97 -1.99 -2.47
CA ALA A 360 22.90 -2.96 -1.39
C ALA A 360 21.84 -2.58 -0.34
N ASP A 361 21.77 -1.30 0.04
CA ASP A 361 20.78 -0.77 0.98
C ASP A 361 19.35 -0.84 0.41
N ALA A 362 19.15 -0.44 -0.84
CA ALA A 362 17.87 -0.53 -1.55
C ALA A 362 17.40 -1.99 -1.64
N LEU A 363 18.28 -2.89 -2.06
CA LEU A 363 18.01 -4.32 -2.12
C LEU A 363 17.63 -4.89 -0.74
N LEU A 364 18.33 -4.49 0.33
CA LEU A 364 17.99 -4.92 1.69
C LEU A 364 16.59 -4.41 2.12
N GLY A 365 16.23 -3.19 1.72
CA GLY A 365 14.89 -2.63 1.92
C GLY A 365 13.82 -3.51 1.29
N GLU A 366 14.01 -3.90 0.03
CA GLU A 366 13.07 -4.73 -0.70
C GLU A 366 12.97 -6.15 -0.16
N LEU A 367 14.11 -6.76 0.16
CA LEU A 367 14.15 -8.08 0.79
C LEU A 367 13.41 -8.13 2.12
N ARG A 368 13.59 -7.11 2.98
CA ARG A 368 12.88 -7.00 4.26
C ARG A 368 11.39 -6.75 4.06
N LEU A 369 11.01 -6.00 3.04
CA LEU A 369 9.62 -5.73 2.70
C LEU A 369 8.92 -7.04 2.27
N LEU A 370 9.54 -7.82 1.39
CA LEU A 370 9.04 -9.13 0.97
C LEU A 370 8.98 -10.11 2.15
N GLN A 371 10.08 -10.26 2.90
CA GLN A 371 10.16 -11.14 4.07
C GLN A 371 9.04 -10.89 5.10
N ARG A 372 8.63 -9.64 5.29
CA ARG A 372 7.61 -9.27 6.29
C ARG A 372 6.18 -9.31 5.78
N HIS A 373 5.96 -9.15 4.48
CA HIS A 373 4.62 -8.86 3.96
C HIS A 373 4.15 -9.77 2.84
N TRP A 374 4.96 -10.73 2.40
CA TRP A 374 4.56 -11.69 1.37
C TRP A 374 3.35 -12.53 1.80
N LEU A 375 2.40 -12.70 0.89
CA LEU A 375 1.19 -13.50 1.13
C LEU A 375 0.74 -14.29 -0.09
N ALA A 376 1.44 -14.19 -1.22
CA ALA A 376 1.09 -14.97 -2.39
C ALA A 376 1.53 -16.43 -2.22
N ASP A 377 0.91 -17.32 -2.98
CA ASP A 377 1.41 -18.68 -3.14
C ASP A 377 2.69 -18.66 -3.99
N GLY A 378 3.66 -19.50 -3.64
CA GLY A 378 5.00 -19.46 -4.22
C GLY A 378 5.92 -18.44 -3.55
N GLU A 379 7.20 -18.52 -3.87
CA GLU A 379 8.25 -17.66 -3.31
C GLU A 379 8.40 -16.37 -4.13
N PRO A 380 8.70 -15.22 -3.51
CA PRO A 380 8.96 -14.00 -4.27
C PRO A 380 10.24 -14.14 -5.09
N LEU A 381 10.21 -13.64 -6.33
CA LEU A 381 11.34 -13.57 -7.25
C LEU A 381 11.69 -12.11 -7.53
N LEU A 382 12.85 -11.65 -7.05
CA LEU A 382 13.32 -10.29 -7.24
C LEU A 382 14.47 -10.28 -8.26
N LEU A 383 14.32 -9.49 -9.33
CA LEU A 383 15.41 -9.26 -10.27
C LEU A 383 16.36 -8.20 -9.73
N VAL A 384 17.67 -8.44 -9.86
CA VAL A 384 18.72 -7.51 -9.43
C VAL A 384 19.49 -7.06 -10.67
N PRO A 385 19.11 -5.92 -11.29
CA PRO A 385 19.84 -5.38 -12.43
C PRO A 385 21.23 -4.90 -12.03
N ILE A 386 22.23 -5.23 -12.84
CA ILE A 386 23.62 -4.79 -12.66
C ILE A 386 23.99 -3.91 -13.84
N ALA A 387 23.91 -2.60 -13.66
CA ALA A 387 24.22 -1.62 -14.69
C ALA A 387 25.71 -1.62 -15.07
N ALA A 388 25.99 -1.27 -16.33
CA ALA A 388 27.34 -1.31 -16.89
C ALA A 388 28.28 -0.27 -16.26
N ALA A 389 27.79 0.96 -16.05
CA ALA A 389 28.60 2.05 -15.53
C ALA A 389 29.06 1.84 -14.06
N PRO A 390 28.21 1.41 -13.10
CA PRO A 390 28.66 1.03 -11.76
C PRO A 390 29.65 -0.14 -11.78
N PHE A 391 29.37 -1.17 -12.60
CA PHE A 391 30.24 -2.34 -12.71
C PHE A 391 31.63 -2.01 -13.25
N ALA A 392 31.72 -1.10 -14.23
CA ALA A 392 33.00 -0.65 -14.78
C ALA A 392 33.84 0.14 -13.77
N ARG A 393 33.19 0.99 -12.96
CA ARG A 393 33.88 1.89 -12.01
C ARG A 393 34.23 1.23 -10.68
N ARG A 394 33.32 0.43 -10.14
CA ARG A 394 33.40 -0.17 -8.81
C ARG A 394 33.20 -1.69 -8.88
N ARG A 395 33.93 -2.31 -9.80
CA ARG A 395 33.82 -3.75 -10.13
C ARG A 395 33.88 -4.64 -8.89
N GLU A 396 34.87 -4.46 -8.03
CA GLU A 396 35.07 -5.34 -6.87
C GLU A 396 33.91 -5.23 -5.86
N GLN A 397 33.37 -4.04 -5.64
CA GLN A 397 32.23 -3.83 -4.75
C GLN A 397 30.96 -4.52 -5.29
N VAL A 398 30.73 -4.44 -6.60
CA VAL A 398 29.59 -5.13 -7.23
C VAL A 398 29.76 -6.65 -7.18
N LEU A 399 30.98 -7.15 -7.41
CA LEU A 399 31.27 -8.59 -7.28
C LEU A 399 31.15 -9.07 -5.83
N GLU A 400 31.58 -8.26 -4.86
CA GLU A 400 31.40 -8.55 -3.43
C GLU A 400 29.92 -8.66 -3.07
N LEU A 401 29.10 -7.69 -3.47
CA LEU A 401 27.65 -7.74 -3.30
C LEU A 401 27.07 -9.03 -3.90
N ALA A 402 27.41 -9.36 -5.16
CA ALA A 402 26.89 -10.55 -5.82
C ALA A 402 27.35 -11.86 -5.13
N ARG A 403 28.58 -11.92 -4.61
CA ARG A 403 29.06 -13.04 -3.78
C ARG A 403 28.33 -13.13 -2.45
N THR A 404 28.01 -11.99 -1.82
CA THR A 404 27.19 -11.99 -0.60
C THR A 404 25.79 -12.54 -0.89
N LEU A 405 25.16 -12.16 -2.00
CA LEU A 405 23.86 -12.72 -2.41
C LEU A 405 23.95 -14.23 -2.67
N ALA A 406 25.04 -14.70 -3.29
CA ALA A 406 25.29 -16.13 -3.51
C ALA A 406 25.53 -16.93 -2.22
N SER A 407 25.89 -16.27 -1.10
CA SER A 407 26.13 -16.95 0.18
C SER A 407 24.86 -17.49 0.85
N GLY A 408 23.67 -17.09 0.37
CA GLY A 408 22.38 -17.57 0.85
C GLY A 408 21.73 -16.71 1.94
N SER A 409 22.39 -15.64 2.40
CA SER A 409 21.83 -14.71 3.37
C SER A 409 22.29 -13.28 3.10
N PHE A 410 21.36 -12.32 3.18
CA PHE A 410 21.65 -10.91 3.01
C PHE A 410 20.91 -10.06 4.05
N GLY A 411 21.67 -9.38 4.92
CA GLY A 411 21.13 -8.53 5.98
C GLY A 411 20.11 -9.20 6.91
N GLY A 412 20.25 -10.52 7.11
CA GLY A 412 19.36 -11.35 7.94
C GLY A 412 18.18 -11.99 7.20
N VAL A 413 18.06 -11.77 5.88
CA VAL A 413 17.04 -12.39 5.03
C VAL A 413 17.66 -13.57 4.29
N GLU A 414 17.00 -14.74 4.31
CA GLU A 414 17.42 -15.89 3.51
C GLU A 414 17.15 -15.59 2.03
N VAL A 415 18.17 -15.73 1.20
CA VAL A 415 18.09 -15.46 -0.23
C VAL A 415 18.57 -16.67 -1.02
N GLN A 416 18.01 -16.90 -2.19
CA GLN A 416 18.48 -17.94 -3.10
C GLN A 416 18.76 -17.32 -4.46
N LEU A 417 20.04 -17.21 -4.79
CA LEU A 417 20.51 -16.75 -6.09
C LEU A 417 20.41 -17.88 -7.12
N GLY A 418 19.88 -17.60 -8.30
CA GLY A 418 19.79 -18.56 -9.40
C GLY A 418 19.45 -17.90 -10.74
N THR A 419 19.28 -18.75 -11.75
CA THR A 419 18.78 -18.34 -13.07
C THR A 419 17.25 -18.24 -13.05
N LEU A 420 16.64 -17.66 -14.09
CA LEU A 420 15.18 -17.69 -14.23
C LEU A 420 14.69 -19.13 -14.39
N ALA A 421 15.38 -19.95 -15.18
CA ALA A 421 15.08 -21.38 -15.32
C ALA A 421 15.03 -22.12 -13.97
N ASP A 422 15.94 -21.80 -13.04
CA ASP A 422 15.97 -22.40 -11.69
C ASP A 422 14.79 -22.00 -10.81
N HIS A 423 14.10 -20.91 -11.14
CA HIS A 423 13.13 -20.25 -10.26
C HIS A 423 11.68 -20.39 -10.72
N ILE A 424 11.41 -20.63 -12.01
CA ILE A 424 10.04 -20.66 -12.58
C ILE A 424 9.08 -21.55 -11.79
N SER A 425 9.51 -22.74 -11.37
CA SER A 425 8.62 -23.72 -10.72
C SER A 425 8.23 -23.36 -9.29
N ALA A 426 9.01 -22.50 -8.63
CA ALA A 426 8.80 -22.12 -7.23
C ALA A 426 8.45 -20.64 -7.06
N ALA A 427 8.75 -19.80 -8.04
CA ALA A 427 8.39 -18.39 -8.06
C ALA A 427 6.87 -18.24 -8.10
N ALA A 428 6.36 -17.25 -7.37
CA ALA A 428 4.97 -16.87 -7.51
C ALA A 428 4.69 -16.37 -8.93
N CYS A 429 3.54 -16.79 -9.45
CA CYS A 429 3.04 -16.38 -10.76
C CYS A 429 1.65 -15.78 -10.57
N GLU A 430 1.42 -14.61 -11.14
CA GLU A 430 0.10 -14.00 -11.11
C GLU A 430 -0.92 -14.85 -11.86
N ALA A 431 -2.11 -14.93 -11.27
CA ALA A 431 -3.24 -15.60 -11.90
C ALA A 431 -3.82 -14.76 -13.06
N VAL A 432 -3.65 -13.44 -13.01
CA VAL A 432 -4.12 -12.53 -14.07
C VAL A 432 -3.18 -12.59 -15.27
N ALA A 433 -3.74 -12.86 -16.45
CA ALA A 433 -3.02 -12.72 -17.71
C ALA A 433 -3.04 -11.26 -18.16
N LEU A 434 -1.87 -10.77 -18.56
CA LEU A 434 -1.68 -9.44 -19.12
C LEU A 434 -1.75 -9.49 -20.65
N PRO A 435 -2.13 -8.38 -21.31
CA PRO A 435 -2.01 -8.28 -22.76
C PRO A 435 -0.55 -8.49 -23.20
N ALA A 436 -0.37 -8.97 -24.43
CA ALA A 436 0.95 -9.08 -25.01
C ALA A 436 1.63 -7.70 -25.03
N LEU A 437 2.87 -7.63 -24.56
CA LEU A 437 3.60 -6.38 -24.51
C LEU A 437 4.08 -6.03 -25.92
N PRO A 438 3.75 -4.84 -26.46
CA PRO A 438 4.25 -4.43 -27.76
C PRO A 438 5.77 -4.32 -27.72
N PRO A 439 6.49 -4.58 -28.83
CA PRO A 439 7.94 -4.45 -28.84
C PRO A 439 8.35 -3.06 -28.37
N ALA A 440 9.34 -3.00 -27.48
CA ALA A 440 9.87 -1.73 -27.03
C ALA A 440 10.35 -0.94 -28.24
N VAL A 441 9.77 0.24 -28.47
CA VAL A 441 10.28 1.19 -29.45
C VAL A 441 11.48 1.84 -28.77
N PRO A 442 12.72 1.58 -29.23
CA PRO A 442 13.86 2.27 -28.67
C PRO A 442 13.62 3.75 -28.89
N LEU A 443 13.64 4.55 -27.82
CA LEU A 443 13.77 5.99 -28.00
C LEU A 443 15.07 6.17 -28.79
N PRO A 444 15.05 6.86 -29.94
CA PRO A 444 16.27 7.11 -30.67
C PRO A 444 17.19 7.86 -29.71
N ALA A 445 18.26 7.19 -29.28
CA ALA A 445 19.36 7.83 -28.60
C ALA A 445 19.99 8.75 -29.64
N VAL A 446 19.48 9.97 -29.74
CA VAL A 446 20.09 11.01 -30.55
C VAL A 446 21.45 11.25 -29.89
N PRO A 447 22.58 10.92 -30.54
CA PRO A 447 23.88 11.22 -29.99
C PRO A 447 24.03 12.75 -30.00
N LEU A 448 23.59 13.39 -28.93
CA LEU A 448 23.73 14.82 -28.74
C LEU A 448 25.21 15.10 -28.51
N GLN A 449 25.84 15.83 -29.44
CA GLN A 449 27.18 16.35 -29.27
C GLN A 449 27.19 17.55 -28.29
N LEU A 450 26.81 17.29 -27.04
CA LEU A 450 27.21 18.16 -25.94
C LEU A 450 28.73 18.06 -25.81
N ALA A 451 29.45 19.19 -25.69
CA ALA A 451 30.92 19.17 -25.66
C ALA A 451 31.44 18.20 -24.59
N GLN A 452 32.49 17.44 -24.92
CA GLN A 452 33.06 16.44 -24.02
C GLN A 452 33.51 17.12 -22.73
N ALA A 453 33.02 16.60 -21.61
CA ALA A 453 33.35 17.17 -20.33
C ALA A 453 34.80 16.84 -19.96
N SER A 454 35.58 17.85 -19.58
CA SER A 454 37.01 17.71 -19.28
C SER A 454 37.39 18.15 -17.87
N GLY A 455 36.42 18.61 -17.07
CA GLY A 455 36.65 19.08 -15.71
C GLY A 455 35.51 18.78 -14.74
N HIS A 456 35.88 18.57 -13.48
CA HIS A 456 34.97 18.31 -12.34
C HIS A 456 34.89 19.50 -11.35
N ARG A 457 35.27 20.71 -11.79
CA ARG A 457 35.24 21.87 -10.89
C ARG A 457 33.78 22.28 -10.66
N SER A 458 33.43 22.52 -9.39
CA SER A 458 32.19 23.20 -9.04
C SER A 458 32.09 24.55 -9.75
N LEU A 459 30.86 24.94 -10.10
CA LEU A 459 30.58 26.30 -10.47
C LEU A 459 30.94 27.23 -9.30
N THR A 460 31.45 28.42 -9.62
CA THR A 460 31.58 29.48 -8.62
C THR A 460 30.21 30.06 -8.32
N VAL A 461 29.97 30.51 -7.08
CA VAL A 461 28.70 31.15 -6.69
C VAL A 461 28.34 32.30 -7.63
N ASP A 462 29.32 33.11 -8.03
CA ASP A 462 29.11 34.22 -8.97
C ASP A 462 28.61 33.76 -10.36
N ARG A 463 28.98 32.53 -10.76
CA ARG A 463 28.61 31.96 -12.06
C ARG A 463 27.21 31.35 -12.02
N GLU A 464 26.84 30.68 -10.93
CA GLU A 464 25.46 30.20 -10.72
C GLU A 464 24.48 31.38 -10.71
N GLN A 465 24.82 32.44 -9.97
CA GLN A 465 24.01 33.66 -9.92
C GLN A 465 23.86 34.31 -11.30
N GLU A 466 24.93 34.35 -12.12
CA GLU A 466 24.86 34.88 -13.48
C GLU A 466 23.88 34.11 -14.38
N LEU A 467 23.86 32.77 -14.26
CA LEU A 467 22.95 31.91 -15.01
C LEU A 467 21.50 32.06 -14.54
N GLU A 468 21.28 32.31 -13.24
CA GLU A 468 19.96 32.55 -12.64
C GLU A 468 19.34 33.92 -12.99
N LEU A 469 20.14 34.89 -13.45
CA LEU A 469 19.63 36.23 -13.79
C LEU A 469 18.51 36.16 -14.84
N GLU A 470 17.37 36.78 -14.55
CA GLU A 470 16.25 36.94 -15.49
C GLU A 470 16.65 37.69 -16.77
N SER A 471 17.71 38.51 -16.72
CA SER A 471 18.24 39.22 -17.90
C SER A 471 18.94 38.30 -18.91
N THR A 472 19.34 37.09 -18.53
CA THR A 472 19.98 36.13 -19.43
C THR A 472 18.91 35.46 -20.29
N THR A 473 18.97 35.59 -21.61
CA THR A 473 17.90 35.05 -22.45
C THR A 473 18.01 33.52 -22.59
N PRO A 474 16.91 32.78 -22.81
CA PRO A 474 16.97 31.35 -23.11
C PRO A 474 17.86 31.00 -24.31
N LEU A 475 17.98 31.93 -25.28
CA LEU A 475 18.88 31.76 -26.42
C LEU A 475 20.35 31.82 -26.00
N ASP A 476 20.70 32.72 -25.07
CA ASP A 476 22.06 32.83 -24.53
C ASP A 476 22.43 31.61 -23.67
N LEU A 477 21.48 31.08 -22.88
CA LEU A 477 21.65 29.85 -22.12
C LEU A 477 21.87 28.64 -23.05
N ALA A 478 21.07 28.52 -24.11
CA ALA A 478 21.24 27.46 -25.11
C ALA A 478 22.59 27.57 -25.85
N ALA A 479 23.03 28.79 -26.19
CA ALA A 479 24.34 28.99 -26.82
C ALA A 479 25.49 28.58 -25.89
N GLN A 480 25.38 28.86 -24.59
CA GLN A 480 26.36 28.44 -23.58
C GLN A 480 26.39 26.93 -23.36
N LEU A 481 25.22 26.26 -23.43
CA LEU A 481 25.11 24.81 -23.27
C LEU A 481 25.98 24.06 -24.29
N TRP A 482 25.98 24.53 -25.55
CA TRP A 482 26.74 23.89 -26.63
C TRP A 482 28.26 24.05 -26.47
N GLY A 483 28.71 25.12 -25.81
CA GLY A 483 30.12 25.40 -25.57
C GLY A 483 30.66 24.86 -24.24
N SER A 484 29.79 24.48 -23.31
CA SER A 484 30.20 24.08 -21.96
C SER A 484 30.92 22.73 -21.93
N THR A 485 32.10 22.68 -21.31
CA THR A 485 32.86 21.45 -21.09
C THR A 485 32.76 20.92 -19.65
N SER A 486 31.74 21.37 -18.90
CA SER A 486 31.50 20.96 -17.50
C SER A 486 30.12 20.34 -17.37
N LEU A 487 30.04 19.12 -16.82
CA LEU A 487 28.74 18.45 -16.60
C LEU A 487 27.86 19.22 -15.59
N ARG A 488 28.48 19.87 -14.60
CA ARG A 488 27.78 20.70 -13.62
C ARG A 488 27.16 21.94 -14.26
N GLU A 489 27.91 22.59 -15.15
CA GLU A 489 27.41 23.76 -15.90
C GLU A 489 26.34 23.35 -16.92
N GLN A 490 26.53 22.24 -17.63
CA GLN A 490 25.52 21.70 -18.54
C GLN A 490 24.21 21.40 -17.79
N ALA A 491 24.28 20.80 -16.59
CA ALA A 491 23.11 20.53 -15.76
C ALA A 491 22.40 21.82 -15.28
N GLU A 492 23.15 22.81 -14.81
CA GLU A 492 22.60 24.13 -14.40
C GLU A 492 21.92 24.84 -15.58
N LEU A 493 22.58 24.88 -16.74
CA LEU A 493 22.02 25.50 -17.95
C LEU A 493 20.71 24.84 -18.37
N LEU A 494 20.63 23.51 -18.30
CA LEU A 494 19.41 22.76 -18.63
C LEU A 494 18.28 22.99 -17.63
N GLU A 495 18.59 23.10 -16.34
CA GLU A 495 17.60 23.48 -15.31
C GLU A 495 17.01 24.85 -15.60
N GLN A 496 17.87 25.86 -15.83
CA GLN A 496 17.43 27.22 -16.13
C GLN A 496 16.61 27.28 -17.42
N LEU A 497 16.99 26.50 -18.44
CA LEU A 497 16.23 26.38 -19.69
C LEU A 497 14.85 25.74 -19.45
N GLN A 498 14.75 24.68 -18.65
CA GLN A 498 13.48 24.03 -18.34
C GLN A 498 12.57 24.91 -17.47
N LEU A 499 13.13 25.62 -16.49
CA LEU A 499 12.39 26.58 -15.65
C LEU A 499 11.78 27.73 -16.49
N ARG A 500 12.52 28.22 -17.49
CA ARG A 500 12.09 29.37 -18.33
C ARG A 500 11.19 28.97 -19.50
N LEU A 501 11.42 27.81 -20.11
CA LEU A 501 10.74 27.37 -21.33
C LEU A 501 9.68 26.27 -21.08
N GLY A 502 9.68 25.65 -19.90
CA GLY A 502 8.82 24.52 -19.54
C GLY A 502 9.39 23.14 -19.92
N ALA A 503 8.87 22.08 -19.29
CA ALA A 503 9.36 20.70 -19.46
C ALA A 503 9.20 20.13 -20.87
N SER A 504 8.26 20.63 -21.67
CA SER A 504 8.05 20.21 -23.05
C SER A 504 8.82 21.04 -24.09
N ALA A 505 9.72 21.92 -23.64
CA ALA A 505 10.52 22.76 -24.52
C ALA A 505 11.42 21.94 -25.44
N GLN A 506 11.64 22.45 -26.65
CA GLN A 506 12.53 21.87 -27.65
C GLN A 506 13.56 22.91 -28.06
N LEU A 507 14.81 22.47 -28.19
CA LEU A 507 15.93 23.32 -28.59
C LEU A 507 16.54 22.78 -29.88
N GLN A 508 16.89 23.68 -30.79
CA GLN A 508 17.63 23.30 -32.00
C GLN A 508 19.09 23.04 -31.62
N ALA A 509 19.48 21.76 -31.59
CA ALA A 509 20.88 21.39 -31.38
C ALA A 509 21.70 21.66 -32.68
N PRO A 510 22.96 22.12 -32.60
CA PRO A 510 23.78 22.46 -33.77
C PRO A 510 24.05 21.27 -34.69
N ASP A 511 24.02 20.06 -34.13
CA ASP A 511 24.34 18.78 -34.75
C ASP A 511 23.10 18.00 -35.19
N GLN A 512 21.89 18.54 -34.97
CA GLN A 512 20.63 17.87 -35.27
C GLN A 512 19.83 18.61 -36.33
N ALA A 513 19.14 17.87 -37.19
CA ALA A 513 18.29 18.44 -38.23
C ALA A 513 16.94 18.92 -37.70
N LEU A 514 16.50 18.39 -36.56
CA LEU A 514 15.23 18.71 -35.92
C LEU A 514 15.46 19.21 -34.48
N PRO A 515 14.55 20.05 -33.94
CA PRO A 515 14.57 20.41 -32.53
C PRO A 515 14.50 19.17 -31.63
N VAL A 516 15.31 19.19 -30.58
CA VAL A 516 15.42 18.11 -29.61
C VAL A 516 14.77 18.54 -28.29
N PRO A 517 13.95 17.68 -27.65
CA PRO A 517 13.38 17.98 -26.33
C PRO A 517 14.46 18.26 -25.28
N VAL A 518 14.26 19.27 -24.43
CA VAL A 518 15.16 19.58 -23.32
C VAL A 518 15.32 18.37 -22.39
N THR A 519 14.25 17.60 -22.16
CA THR A 519 14.27 16.35 -21.38
C THR A 519 15.26 15.34 -21.93
N GLN A 520 15.40 15.22 -23.25
CA GLN A 520 16.39 14.33 -23.88
C GLN A 520 17.84 14.81 -23.64
N MET A 521 18.06 16.12 -23.57
CA MET A 521 19.36 16.69 -23.24
C MET A 521 19.70 16.50 -21.75
N VAL A 522 18.72 16.66 -20.87
CA VAL A 522 18.84 16.36 -19.43
C VAL A 522 19.21 14.89 -19.23
N GLU A 523 18.55 13.97 -19.93
CA GLU A 523 18.87 12.54 -19.87
C GLU A 523 20.30 12.25 -20.36
N ALA A 524 20.77 12.93 -21.41
CA ALA A 524 22.13 12.77 -21.91
C ALA A 524 23.19 13.27 -20.92
N VAL A 525 22.97 14.43 -20.28
CA VAL A 525 23.87 14.94 -19.22
C VAL A 525 23.82 14.01 -18.00
N TYR A 526 22.64 13.58 -17.58
CA TYR A 526 22.43 12.63 -16.50
C TYR A 526 23.26 11.34 -16.70
N ARG A 527 23.14 10.68 -17.86
CA ARG A 527 23.90 9.44 -18.16
C ARG A 527 25.40 9.68 -18.17
N ARG A 528 25.87 10.78 -18.75
CA ARG A 528 27.31 11.15 -18.75
C ARG A 528 27.82 11.45 -17.34
N SER A 529 26.99 12.06 -16.49
CA SER A 529 27.30 12.32 -15.09
C SER A 529 27.33 11.05 -14.26
N LEU A 530 26.43 10.11 -14.55
CA LEU A 530 26.50 8.75 -14.03
C LEU A 530 27.79 8.08 -14.46
N GLU A 531 28.16 8.04 -15.74
CA GLU A 531 29.44 7.47 -16.20
C GLU A 531 30.66 8.12 -15.54
N ALA A 532 30.63 9.44 -15.33
CA ALA A 532 31.71 10.20 -14.70
C ALA A 532 31.78 10.06 -13.17
N GLY A 533 30.71 9.61 -12.50
CA GLY A 533 30.63 9.56 -11.03
C GLY A 533 30.46 10.91 -10.35
N ASP A 534 29.90 11.89 -11.06
CA ASP A 534 29.64 13.21 -10.49
C ASP A 534 28.19 13.32 -10.01
N TRP A 535 27.97 13.11 -8.70
CA TRP A 535 26.63 13.03 -8.10
C TRP A 535 25.88 14.37 -8.00
N GLU A 536 26.56 15.50 -8.16
CA GLU A 536 25.91 16.81 -8.14
C GLU A 536 25.02 17.02 -9.39
N PRO A 537 25.54 16.92 -10.63
CA PRO A 537 24.70 17.00 -11.83
C PRO A 537 23.72 15.82 -11.95
N VAL A 538 24.04 14.63 -11.44
CA VAL A 538 23.08 13.51 -11.37
C VAL A 538 21.84 13.90 -10.57
N ARG A 539 22.01 14.40 -9.35
CA ARG A 539 20.88 14.81 -8.49
C ARG A 539 20.06 15.94 -9.10
N ARG A 540 20.74 16.90 -9.74
CA ARG A 540 20.09 18.03 -10.41
C ARG A 540 19.25 17.53 -11.59
N CYS A 541 19.86 16.81 -12.53
CA CYS A 541 19.13 16.27 -13.68
C CYS A 541 18.02 15.29 -13.29
N ALA A 542 18.20 14.49 -12.24
CA ALA A 542 17.16 13.59 -11.75
C ALA A 542 15.94 14.34 -11.16
N GLY A 543 16.10 15.57 -10.68
CA GLY A 543 14.96 16.41 -10.26
C GLY A 543 14.20 17.07 -11.42
N LEU A 544 14.78 17.04 -12.63
CA LEU A 544 14.24 17.65 -13.85
C LEU A 544 13.52 16.65 -14.76
N LEU A 545 13.88 15.36 -14.67
CA LEU A 545 13.24 14.23 -15.33
C LEU A 545 12.02 13.78 -14.51
#